data_AF-A0A925IV84-F1
#
_entry.id   AF-A0A925IV84-F1
#
_cell.length_a   1.000
_cell.length_b   1.000
_cell.length_c   1.000
_cell.angle_alpha   90.00
_cell.angle_beta   90.00
_cell.angle_gamma   90.00
#
_symmetry.space_group_name_H-M   'P 1'
#
loop_
_entity.id
_entity.type
_entity.pdbx_description
1 polymer ?
#
loop_
_entity_poly.entity_id
_entity_poly.type
_entity_poly.pdbx_seq_one_letter_code
_entity_poly.pdbx_strand_id
1 'polypeptide(L)'
;MNKKEKINELINEAINSVDNIQRANPMPFLLTRVNARLNKKEKNVWEKAGWLIGRPAYAIPGLAMLILINVMVVVSNRTDPFTATTEQPTQYPTDEFSYTVSTIYDIENPEPQ
;
A
#
# COMPACT_ATOMS: atom_id res chain seq x y z
N MET A 1 -54.42 7.37 -50.48
CA MET A 1 -54.13 6.79 -49.15
C MET A 1 -54.56 7.81 -48.10
N ASN A 2 -55.51 7.42 -47.25
CA ASN A 2 -56.21 8.31 -46.32
C ASN A 2 -55.36 8.54 -45.05
N LYS A 3 -55.42 9.72 -44.43
CA LYS A 3 -54.61 10.07 -43.24
C LYS A 3 -54.83 9.08 -42.07
N LYS A 4 -56.04 8.52 -41.98
CA LYS A 4 -56.42 7.50 -41.01
C LYS A 4 -55.73 6.15 -41.23
N GLU A 5 -55.48 5.77 -42.49
CA GLU A 5 -54.79 4.51 -42.81
C GLU A 5 -53.33 4.56 -42.37
N LYS A 6 -52.63 5.68 -42.62
CA LYS A 6 -51.25 5.90 -42.14
C LYS A 6 -51.13 5.83 -40.62
N ILE A 7 -52.12 6.34 -39.89
CA ILE A 7 -52.11 6.30 -38.42
C ILE A 7 -52.25 4.85 -37.93
N ASN A 8 -53.14 4.06 -38.54
CA ASN A 8 -53.29 2.64 -38.20
C ASN A 8 -52.04 1.82 -38.54
N GLU A 9 -51.36 2.14 -39.64
CA GLU A 9 -50.09 1.51 -40.04
C GLU A 9 -49.00 1.78 -39.00
N LEU A 10 -48.83 3.03 -38.57
CA LEU A 10 -47.85 3.41 -37.53
C LEU A 10 -48.18 2.78 -36.17
N ILE A 11 -49.46 2.68 -35.81
CA ILE A 11 -49.90 2.01 -34.58
C ILE A 11 -49.53 0.52 -34.62
N ASN A 12 -49.82 -0.16 -35.73
CA ASN A 12 -49.46 -1.57 -35.90
C ASN A 12 -47.94 -1.78 -35.91
N GLU A 13 -47.18 -0.87 -36.52
CA GLU A 13 -45.72 -0.93 -36.53
C GLU A 13 -45.13 -0.73 -35.13
N ALA A 14 -45.68 0.20 -34.34
CA ALA A 14 -45.27 0.41 -32.95
C ALA A 14 -45.56 -0.81 -32.07
N ILE A 15 -46.74 -1.42 -32.20
CA ILE A 15 -47.11 -2.63 -31.44
C ILE A 15 -46.21 -3.81 -31.84
N ASN A 16 -45.99 -4.02 -33.14
CA ASN A 16 -45.10 -5.07 -33.64
C ASN A 16 -43.64 -4.88 -33.23
N SER A 17 -43.20 -3.63 -33.01
CA SER A 17 -41.83 -3.34 -32.55
C SER A 17 -41.59 -3.78 -31.09
N VAL A 18 -42.67 -3.88 -30.30
CA VAL A 18 -42.64 -4.24 -28.88
C VAL A 18 -42.76 -5.75 -28.64
N ASP A 19 -43.53 -6.44 -29.49
CA ASP A 19 -43.76 -7.89 -29.37
C ASP A 19 -42.49 -8.75 -29.51
N ASN A 20 -41.45 -8.22 -30.16
CA ASN A 20 -40.18 -8.93 -30.36
C ASN A 20 -39.07 -8.49 -29.38
N ILE A 21 -39.41 -7.74 -28.33
CA ILE A 21 -38.44 -7.32 -27.32
C ILE A 21 -38.07 -8.51 -26.43
N GLN A 22 -36.99 -9.19 -26.80
CA GLN A 22 -36.35 -10.17 -25.93
C GLN A 22 -35.37 -9.49 -24.98
N ARG A 23 -35.24 -10.05 -23.78
CA ARG A 23 -34.27 -9.60 -22.79
C ARG A 23 -32.86 -9.67 -23.42
N ALA A 24 -32.21 -8.51 -23.57
CA ALA A 24 -30.89 -8.43 -24.15
C ALA A 24 -29.91 -9.30 -23.35
N ASN A 25 -29.43 -10.38 -23.96
CA ASN A 25 -28.38 -11.19 -23.37
C ASN A 25 -27.06 -10.41 -23.49
N PRO A 26 -26.26 -10.28 -22.41
CA PRO A 26 -24.93 -9.69 -22.52
C PRO A 26 -24.15 -10.29 -23.69
N MET A 27 -23.49 -9.42 -24.46
CA MET A 27 -22.57 -9.82 -25.52
C MET A 27 -21.56 -10.85 -24.96
N PRO A 28 -21.30 -11.96 -25.67
CA PRO A 28 -20.37 -12.99 -25.20
C PRO A 28 -19.01 -12.36 -24.88
N PHE A 29 -18.35 -12.88 -23.84
CA PHE A 29 -17.03 -12.41 -23.36
C PHE A 29 -16.97 -10.99 -22.77
N LEU A 30 -18.11 -10.37 -22.43
CA LEU A 30 -18.12 -9.09 -21.69
C LEU A 30 -17.29 -9.17 -20.40
N LEU A 31 -17.46 -10.23 -19.62
CA LEU A 31 -16.72 -10.46 -18.38
C LEU A 31 -15.21 -10.54 -18.63
N THR A 32 -14.79 -11.28 -19.66
CA THR A 32 -13.37 -11.43 -20.05
C THR A 32 -12.76 -10.09 -20.42
N ARG A 33 -13.47 -9.26 -21.19
CA ARG A 33 -12.99 -7.93 -21.60
C ARG A 33 -12.88 -6.96 -20.43
N VAL A 34 -13.82 -7.02 -19.48
CA VAL A 34 -13.77 -6.22 -18.25
C VAL A 34 -12.58 -6.65 -17.40
N ASN A 35 -12.42 -7.94 -17.14
CA ASN A 35 -11.31 -8.48 -16.37
C ASN A 35 -9.95 -8.20 -17.00
N ALA A 36 -9.84 -8.27 -18.33
CA ALA A 36 -8.61 -7.94 -19.05
C ALA A 36 -8.25 -6.45 -18.90
N ARG A 37 -9.25 -5.55 -18.86
CA ARG A 37 -9.02 -4.11 -18.65
C ARG A 37 -8.69 -3.78 -17.20
N LEU A 38 -9.27 -4.48 -16.22
CA LEU A 38 -8.90 -4.35 -14.81
C LEU A 38 -7.46 -4.84 -14.57
N ASN A 39 -7.14 -6.07 -14.99
CA ASN A 39 -5.82 -6.67 -14.80
C ASN A 39 -4.70 -5.91 -15.53
N LYS A 40 -5.00 -5.23 -16.65
CA LYS A 40 -3.98 -4.40 -17.35
C LYS A 40 -3.53 -3.19 -16.53
N LYS A 41 -4.35 -2.69 -15.60
CA LYS A 41 -4.03 -1.48 -14.83
C LYS A 41 -3.13 -1.76 -13.62
N GLU A 42 -3.09 -2.99 -13.12
CA GLU A 42 -2.35 -3.33 -11.89
C GLU A 42 -0.89 -3.74 -12.13
N LYS A 43 -0.51 -4.05 -13.37
CA LYS A 43 0.86 -4.42 -13.73
C LYS A 43 1.78 -3.22 -13.93
N ASN A 44 1.91 -2.31 -12.96
CA ASN A 44 2.55 -1.03 -13.27
C ASN A 44 4.06 -0.98 -12.98
N VAL A 45 4.54 -1.24 -11.76
CA VAL A 45 6.00 -1.09 -11.48
C VAL A 45 6.49 -2.09 -10.43
N TRP A 46 5.70 -2.35 -9.39
CA TRP A 46 6.05 -3.27 -8.31
C TRP A 46 6.21 -4.72 -8.77
N GLU A 47 5.35 -5.18 -9.68
CA GLU A 47 5.44 -6.54 -10.24
C GLU A 47 6.72 -6.71 -11.09
N LYS A 48 7.12 -5.68 -11.84
CA LYS A 48 8.38 -5.65 -12.59
C LYS A 48 9.60 -5.57 -11.67
N ALA A 49 9.53 -4.77 -10.61
CA ALA A 49 10.58 -4.69 -9.60
C ALA A 49 10.75 -6.01 -8.86
N GLY A 50 9.66 -6.67 -8.46
CA GLY A 50 9.67 -7.99 -7.84
C GLY A 50 10.21 -9.08 -8.78
N TRP A 51 9.84 -9.04 -10.06
CA TRP A 51 10.39 -9.96 -11.06
C TRP A 51 11.89 -9.72 -11.33
N LEU A 52 12.34 -8.47 -11.31
CA LEU A 52 13.75 -8.13 -11.50
C LEU A 52 14.60 -8.54 -10.29
N ILE A 53 14.11 -8.31 -9.07
CA ILE A 53 14.76 -8.75 -7.82
C ILE A 53 14.75 -10.28 -7.69
N GLY A 54 13.70 -10.96 -8.19
CA GLY A 54 13.62 -12.41 -8.19
C GLY A 54 14.64 -13.12 -9.10
N ARG A 55 15.37 -12.38 -9.95
CA ARG A 55 16.43 -12.96 -10.78
C ARG A 55 17.77 -12.99 -10.02
N PRO A 56 18.48 -14.13 -9.99
CA PRO A 56 19.71 -14.29 -9.22
C PRO A 56 20.81 -13.30 -9.65
N ALA A 57 20.79 -12.86 -10.91
CA ALA A 57 21.71 -11.87 -11.46
C ALA A 57 21.65 -10.50 -10.76
N TYR A 58 20.53 -10.13 -10.14
CA TYR A 58 20.36 -8.85 -9.45
C TYR A 58 20.24 -9.01 -7.93
N ALA A 59 19.71 -10.14 -7.45
CA ALA A 59 19.61 -10.44 -6.02
C ALA A 59 20.97 -10.51 -5.33
N ILE A 60 21.93 -11.23 -5.94
CA ILE A 60 23.27 -11.45 -5.38
C ILE A 60 24.07 -10.14 -5.26
N PRO A 61 24.23 -9.32 -6.32
CA PRO A 61 24.94 -8.05 -6.19
C PRO A 61 24.17 -7.05 -5.33
N GLY A 62 22.83 -7.06 -5.32
CA GLY A 62 22.03 -6.22 -4.43
C GLY A 62 22.28 -6.55 -2.96
N LEU A 63 22.30 -7.84 -2.61
CA LEU A 63 22.64 -8.29 -1.25
C LEU A 63 24.09 -7.94 -0.89
N ALA A 64 25.03 -8.16 -1.81
CA ALA A 64 26.43 -7.79 -1.61
C ALA A 64 26.60 -6.28 -1.38
N MET A 65 25.86 -5.44 -2.12
CA MET A 65 25.85 -3.99 -1.95
C MET A 65 25.36 -3.60 -0.54
N LEU A 66 24.28 -4.22 -0.05
CA LEU A 66 23.79 -3.97 1.31
C LEU A 66 24.82 -4.34 2.38
N ILE A 67 25.50 -5.48 2.20
CA ILE A 67 26.59 -5.89 3.10
C ILE A 67 27.74 -4.88 3.04
N LEU A 68 28.14 -4.44 1.84
CA LEU A 68 29.24 -3.49 1.65
C LEU A 68 28.93 -2.13 2.31
N ILE A 69 27.71 -1.62 2.17
CA ILE A 69 27.27 -0.39 2.85
C ILE A 69 27.44 -0.52 4.37
N ASN A 70 26.98 -1.64 4.96
CA ASN A 70 27.11 -1.86 6.40
C ASN A 70 28.58 -1.98 6.82
N VAL A 71 29.40 -2.70 6.06
CA VAL A 71 30.85 -2.81 6.32
C VAL A 71 31.53 -1.44 6.22
N MET A 72 31.16 -0.62 5.23
CA MET A 72 31.69 0.72 5.04
C MET A 72 31.37 1.62 6.25
N VAL A 73 30.12 1.60 6.73
CA VAL A 73 29.73 2.33 7.96
C VAL A 73 30.58 1.88 9.15
N VAL A 74 30.77 0.57 9.34
CA VAL A 74 31.59 0.05 10.45
C VAL A 74 33.06 0.47 10.33
N VAL A 75 33.64 0.47 9.12
CA VAL A 75 35.03 0.86 8.90
C VAL A 75 35.22 2.37 9.08
N SER A 76 34.29 3.18 8.56
CA SER A 76 34.28 4.63 8.78
C SER A 76 34.15 4.98 10.26
N ASN A 77 33.21 4.33 10.98
CA ASN A 77 32.99 4.54 12.41
C ASN A 77 34.11 3.98 13.32
N ARG A 78 35.05 3.20 12.76
CA ARG A 78 36.28 2.76 13.45
C ARG A 78 37.45 3.72 13.28
N THR A 79 37.37 4.64 12.31
CA THR A 79 38.44 5.61 12.02
C THR A 79 38.26 6.88 12.85
N ASP A 80 37.02 7.18 13.27
CA ASP A 80 36.74 8.12 14.36
C ASP A 80 36.96 7.43 15.72
N PRO A 81 37.56 8.10 16.73
CA PRO A 81 37.66 7.54 18.07
C PRO A 81 36.25 7.31 18.59
N PHE A 82 35.86 6.03 18.65
CA PHE A 82 34.69 5.46 19.31
C PHE A 82 33.76 6.51 19.93
N THR A 83 32.88 7.10 19.12
CA THR A 83 31.65 7.64 19.69
C THR A 83 30.80 6.42 19.93
N ALA A 84 30.84 5.92 21.17
CA ALA A 84 29.92 4.93 21.67
C ALA A 84 28.53 5.31 21.17
N THR A 85 27.96 4.51 20.27
CA THR A 85 26.51 4.51 20.15
C THR A 85 26.04 4.10 21.52
N THR A 86 25.50 5.06 22.28
CA THR A 86 24.83 4.80 23.53
C THR A 86 23.87 3.66 23.26
N GLU A 87 24.21 2.48 23.74
CA GLU A 87 23.25 1.42 23.95
C GLU A 87 22.16 2.07 24.78
N GLN A 88 20.98 2.33 24.18
CA GLN A 88 19.83 2.62 25.00
C GLN A 88 19.64 1.35 25.83
N PRO A 89 19.88 1.37 27.16
CA PRO A 89 19.40 0.28 27.97
C PRO A 89 17.90 0.23 27.70
N THR A 90 17.39 -0.94 27.33
CA THR A 90 15.96 -1.18 27.37
C THR A 90 15.59 -1.08 28.84
N GLN A 91 15.24 0.14 29.27
CA GLN A 91 14.95 0.44 30.66
C GLN A 91 13.64 -0.28 30.98
N TYR A 92 13.73 -1.35 31.75
CA TYR A 92 12.55 -1.98 32.32
C TYR A 92 11.86 -0.92 33.20
N PRO A 93 10.54 -0.68 33.04
CA PRO A 93 9.82 0.45 33.67
C PRO A 93 9.67 0.36 35.19
N THR A 94 10.44 -0.48 35.88
CA THR A 94 10.35 -0.70 37.33
C THR A 94 11.21 0.26 38.15
N ASP A 95 12.24 0.89 37.59
CA ASP A 95 13.17 1.76 38.34
C ASP A 95 12.73 3.24 38.44
N GLU A 96 11.71 3.67 37.68
CA GLU A 96 11.29 5.08 37.66
C GLU A 96 10.46 5.49 38.89
N PHE A 97 9.84 4.55 39.61
CA PHE A 97 9.04 4.85 40.80
C PHE A 97 9.88 5.19 42.03
N SER A 98 11.14 4.74 42.10
CA SER A 98 11.98 4.97 43.28
C SER A 98 12.60 6.38 43.31
N TYR A 99 12.78 7.00 42.15
CA TYR A 99 13.36 8.36 42.04
C TYR A 99 12.33 9.47 42.28
N THR A 100 11.04 9.22 42.05
CA THR A 100 10.00 10.23 42.31
C THR A 100 9.69 10.35 43.80
N VAL A 101 9.88 9.29 44.59
CA VAL A 101 9.62 9.34 46.04
C VAL A 101 10.74 10.09 46.76
N SER A 102 12.01 9.91 46.36
CA SER A 102 13.13 10.60 47.00
C SER A 102 13.11 12.12 46.78
N THR A 103 12.61 12.60 45.64
CA THR A 103 12.49 14.04 45.37
C THR A 103 11.32 14.71 46.07
N ILE A 104 10.26 13.97 46.45
CA ILE A 104 9.10 14.54 47.17
C ILE A 104 9.42 14.84 48.64
N TYR A 105 10.30 14.06 49.28
CA TYR A 105 10.69 14.29 50.68
C TYR A 105 11.74 15.40 50.84
N ASP A 106 12.50 15.74 49.80
CA ASP A 106 13.55 16.78 49.84
C ASP A 106 12.99 18.21 49.65
N ILE A 107 11.71 18.34 49.26
CA ILE A 107 11.04 19.64 49.06
C ILE A 107 10.33 20.17 50.32
N GLU A 108 10.17 19.34 51.37
CA GLU A 108 9.46 19.74 52.59
C GLU A 108 10.36 20.32 53.70
N ASN A 109 11.69 20.28 53.56
CA ASN A 109 12.60 20.84 54.57
C ASN A 109 13.54 21.92 53.99
N PRO A 110 13.04 23.12 53.64
CA PRO A 110 13.90 24.28 53.51
C PRO A 110 14.37 24.69 54.92
N GLU A 111 15.59 24.30 55.29
CA GLU A 111 16.25 24.87 56.47
C GLU A 111 16.32 26.40 56.31
N PRO A 112 15.83 27.19 57.29
CA PRO A 112 15.98 28.63 57.24
C PRO A 112 17.44 29.02 57.54
N GLN A 113 18.04 29.73 56.58
CA GLN A 113 19.23 30.61 56.62
C GLN A 113 20.11 30.56 57.88
#